data_AF-A0A8H5V2J4-F1
#
_entry.id   AF-A0A8H5V2J4-F1
#
_cell.length_a   1.000
_cell.length_b   1.000
_cell.length_c   1.000
_cell.angle_alpha   90.00
_cell.angle_beta   90.00
_cell.angle_gamma   90.00
#
_symmetry.space_group_name_H-M   'P 1'
#
loop_
_entity.id
_entity.type
_entity.pdbx_description
1 polymer ?
#
loop_
_entity_poly.entity_id
_entity_poly.type
_entity_poly.pdbx_seq_one_letter_code
_entity_poly.pdbx_strand_id
1 'polypeptide(L)'
;MTDLKTEPSDLGKVPREKYKYDGTGLVTLNGVSGDLGKLLRDYSVEGLNGRFWTDKLLRHILTRERIKAELKRPEHGFDDLEVDEYVEKIHPPDVKPSADRTPPGAFLKVFGLLALQERCGDIRRFVNAGFNDQQLPIKIENNTVYPLAGSDLPIACFEGWRTSEKEYFESHQWRIDTPYFSSTADEPFMKHHLHKSACKPWRRSRETWSEACDEVSDNMGAFGRVTRVEIHPTSHAYQQLLKSMSNEL
;
A
#
# COMPACT_ATOMS: atom_id res chain seq x y z
N MET A 1 -35.97 -2.33 47.47
CA MET A 1 -34.57 -1.97 47.19
C MET A 1 -34.00 -3.12 46.36
N THR A 2 -34.15 -2.99 45.04
CA THR A 2 -33.83 -4.04 44.06
C THR A 2 -32.46 -3.76 43.50
N ASP A 3 -31.46 -4.54 43.91
CA ASP A 3 -30.12 -4.51 43.36
C ASP A 3 -30.10 -5.24 42.01
N LEU A 4 -30.08 -4.46 40.94
CA LEU A 4 -29.82 -4.94 39.58
C LEU A 4 -28.32 -5.19 39.43
N LYS A 5 -27.98 -6.46 39.22
CA LYS A 5 -26.68 -6.93 38.75
C LYS A 5 -26.31 -6.24 37.44
N THR A 6 -25.23 -5.47 37.45
CA THR A 6 -24.55 -5.01 36.24
C THR A 6 -23.61 -6.12 35.79
N GLU A 7 -23.98 -6.86 34.75
CA GLU A 7 -23.02 -7.71 34.03
C GLU A 7 -22.09 -6.84 33.19
N PRO A 8 -20.77 -7.06 33.21
CA PRO A 8 -19.87 -6.38 32.30
C PRO A 8 -20.05 -6.97 30.90
N SER A 9 -20.47 -6.10 29.98
CA SER A 9 -20.63 -6.36 28.56
C SER A 9 -19.32 -6.89 27.95
N ASP A 10 -19.31 -8.19 27.67
CA ASP A 10 -18.31 -8.86 26.85
C ASP A 10 -18.49 -8.44 25.38
N LEU A 11 -17.79 -7.39 24.98
CA LEU A 11 -17.54 -7.06 23.58
C LEU A 11 -16.05 -6.82 23.39
N GLY A 12 -15.26 -7.85 23.68
CA GLY A 12 -13.95 -8.02 23.08
C GLY A 12 -14.09 -8.10 21.56
N LYS A 13 -14.02 -6.96 20.88
CA LYS A 13 -13.79 -6.93 19.43
C LYS A 13 -12.39 -7.48 19.19
N VAL A 14 -12.29 -8.80 18.99
CA VAL A 14 -11.09 -9.45 18.46
C VAL A 14 -10.70 -8.68 17.19
N PRO A 15 -9.50 -8.09 17.11
CA PRO A 15 -9.02 -7.52 15.86
C PRO A 15 -9.05 -8.64 14.84
N ARG A 16 -9.93 -8.52 13.84
CA ARG A 16 -9.87 -9.38 12.66
C ARG A 16 -8.56 -9.03 11.96
N GLU A 17 -7.45 -9.66 12.37
CA GLU A 17 -6.20 -9.63 11.62
C GLU A 17 -6.46 -10.35 10.30
N LYS A 18 -7.02 -9.58 9.36
CA LYS A 18 -7.28 -10.03 7.99
C LYS A 18 -5.98 -10.19 7.22
N TYR A 19 -4.81 -9.85 7.76
CA TYR A 19 -3.50 -10.09 7.17
C TYR A 19 -2.59 -10.80 8.14
N LYS A 20 -1.77 -11.69 7.59
CA LYS A 20 -0.81 -12.44 8.36
C LYS A 20 0.60 -12.00 7.98
N TYR A 21 1.46 -11.87 8.98
CA TYR A 21 2.90 -11.72 8.78
C TYR A 21 3.58 -13.09 8.61
N ASP A 22 2.80 -14.15 8.41
CA ASP A 22 3.25 -15.51 8.12
C ASP A 22 2.97 -15.90 6.65
N GLY A 23 3.61 -16.99 6.21
CA GLY A 23 3.38 -17.57 4.89
C GLY A 23 3.62 -16.59 3.73
N THR A 24 2.65 -16.50 2.82
CA THR A 24 2.69 -15.60 1.65
C THR A 24 2.32 -14.16 1.97
N GLY A 25 1.83 -13.88 3.19
CA GLY A 25 1.31 -12.58 3.59
C GLY A 25 0.02 -12.13 2.89
N LEU A 26 -0.53 -12.95 1.97
CA LEU A 26 -1.76 -12.67 1.24
C LEU A 26 -2.91 -13.48 1.83
N VAL A 27 -4.09 -12.87 1.88
CA VAL A 27 -5.31 -13.54 2.35
C VAL A 27 -6.31 -13.77 1.23
N THR A 28 -7.14 -14.80 1.41
CA THR A 28 -8.27 -15.06 0.52
C THR A 28 -9.25 -13.90 0.59
N LEU A 29 -9.53 -13.30 -0.56
CA LEU A 29 -10.42 -12.14 -0.66
C LEU A 29 -11.87 -12.63 -0.76
N ASN A 30 -12.55 -12.65 0.38
CA ASN A 30 -13.97 -12.94 0.47
C ASN A 30 -14.74 -11.65 0.18
N GLY A 31 -15.06 -11.40 -1.09
CA GLY A 31 -15.80 -10.22 -1.54
C GLY A 31 -16.17 -10.33 -3.01
N VAL A 32 -17.48 -10.40 -3.28
CA VAL A 32 -18.05 -10.31 -4.63
C VAL A 32 -18.08 -8.84 -5.03
N SER A 33 -17.43 -8.50 -6.15
CA SER A 33 -17.60 -7.29 -6.98
C SER A 33 -18.36 -6.11 -6.32
N GLY A 34 -17.83 -5.58 -5.22
CA GLY A 34 -18.35 -4.41 -4.53
C GLY A 34 -17.48 -3.18 -4.78
N ASP A 35 -17.85 -2.04 -4.20
CA ASP A 35 -17.00 -0.84 -4.07
C ASP A 35 -15.53 -1.21 -3.83
N LEU A 36 -14.70 -0.95 -4.84
CA LEU A 36 -13.28 -1.30 -4.84
C LEU A 36 -12.50 -0.51 -3.79
N GLY A 37 -12.91 0.73 -3.52
CA GLY A 37 -12.39 1.55 -2.43
C GLY A 37 -12.69 0.93 -1.07
N LYS A 38 -13.93 0.46 -0.85
CA LYS A 38 -14.29 -0.29 0.37
C LYS A 38 -13.47 -1.57 0.49
N LEU A 39 -13.28 -2.31 -0.60
CA LEU A 39 -12.47 -3.53 -0.59
C LEU A 39 -11.03 -3.20 -0.17
N LEU A 40 -10.38 -2.20 -0.78
CA LEU A 40 -9.04 -1.75 -0.38
C LEU A 40 -8.97 -1.40 1.11
N ARG A 41 -9.94 -0.62 1.63
CA ARG A 41 -10.02 -0.23 3.05
C ARG A 41 -10.16 -1.44 3.97
N ASP A 42 -11.04 -2.37 3.62
CA ASP A 42 -11.30 -3.60 4.37
C ASP A 42 -10.10 -4.54 4.44
N TYR A 43 -9.24 -4.44 3.43
CA TYR A 43 -8.10 -5.30 3.16
C TYR A 43 -6.79 -4.49 3.21
N SER A 44 -6.70 -3.52 4.12
CA SER A 44 -5.45 -2.84 4.47
C SER A 44 -4.63 -3.61 5.51
N VAL A 45 -3.30 -3.53 5.42
CA VAL A 45 -2.39 -4.09 6.43
C VAL A 45 -2.17 -3.06 7.53
N GLU A 46 -2.22 -3.48 8.79
CA GLU A 46 -1.86 -2.63 9.92
C GLU A 46 -0.34 -2.69 10.17
N GLY A 47 0.30 -1.52 10.11
CA GLY A 47 1.73 -1.32 10.36
C GLY A 47 1.97 -0.36 11.52
N LEU A 48 3.25 -0.16 11.85
CA LEU A 48 3.66 0.65 13.00
C LEU A 48 3.21 2.11 12.92
N ASN A 49 3.14 2.70 11.72
CA ASN A 49 2.75 4.09 11.50
C ASN A 49 1.43 4.23 10.71
N GLY A 50 0.56 3.23 10.82
CA GLY A 50 -0.77 3.24 10.21
C GLY A 50 -0.98 2.13 9.20
N ARG A 51 -2.07 2.26 8.44
CA ARG A 51 -2.50 1.27 7.45
C ARG A 51 -1.75 1.46 6.14
N PHE A 52 -1.41 0.35 5.49
CA PHE A 52 -0.68 0.36 4.23
C PHE A 52 -1.10 -0.77 3.28
N TRP A 53 -0.65 -0.67 2.03
CA TRP A 53 -0.76 -1.67 1.00
C TRP A 53 0.59 -1.85 0.31
N THR A 54 0.96 -3.10 0.09
CA THR A 54 2.17 -3.48 -0.68
C THR A 54 1.82 -3.64 -2.15
N ASP A 55 2.78 -3.50 -3.06
CA ASP A 55 2.52 -3.69 -4.50
C ASP A 55 1.89 -5.07 -4.80
N LYS A 56 2.43 -6.14 -4.22
CA LYS A 56 1.86 -7.49 -4.32
C LYS A 56 0.43 -7.55 -3.79
N LEU A 57 0.14 -6.84 -2.70
CA LEU A 57 -1.21 -6.80 -2.16
C LEU A 57 -2.17 -6.02 -3.06
N LEU A 58 -1.72 -4.89 -3.61
CA LEU A 58 -2.51 -4.11 -4.55
C LEU A 58 -2.85 -4.93 -5.78
N ARG A 59 -1.90 -5.67 -6.36
CA ARG A 59 -2.15 -6.60 -7.47
C ARG A 59 -3.17 -7.68 -7.11
N HIS A 60 -3.05 -8.22 -5.91
CA HIS A 60 -3.97 -9.24 -5.40
C HIS A 60 -5.40 -8.72 -5.22
N ILE A 61 -5.56 -7.44 -4.82
CA ILE A 61 -6.87 -6.81 -4.64
C ILE A 61 -7.43 -6.28 -5.97
N LEU A 62 -6.62 -5.53 -6.71
CA LEU A 62 -6.94 -4.85 -7.96
C LEU A 62 -6.67 -5.76 -9.16
N THR A 63 -7.34 -6.91 -9.20
CA THR A 63 -7.24 -7.82 -10.34
C THR A 63 -7.83 -7.16 -11.59
N ARG A 64 -7.42 -7.61 -12.77
CA ARG A 64 -7.89 -7.08 -14.05
C ARG A 64 -9.41 -7.16 -14.17
N GLU A 65 -10.02 -8.23 -13.67
CA GLU A 65 -11.47 -8.43 -13.67
C GLU A 65 -12.17 -7.41 -12.78
N ARG A 66 -11.59 -7.07 -11.62
CA ARG A 66 -12.15 -6.07 -10.70
C ARG A 66 -11.97 -4.65 -11.22
N ILE A 67 -10.82 -4.34 -11.81
CA ILE A 67 -10.59 -3.05 -12.48
C ILE A 67 -11.61 -2.90 -13.62
N LYS A 68 -11.78 -3.92 -14.46
CA LYS A 68 -12.77 -3.94 -15.55
C LYS A 68 -14.18 -3.72 -15.02
N ALA A 69 -14.58 -4.42 -13.96
CA ALA A 69 -15.90 -4.27 -13.35
C ALA A 69 -16.12 -2.86 -12.77
N GLU A 70 -15.09 -2.27 -12.17
CA GLU A 70 -15.15 -0.91 -11.62
C GLU A 70 -15.28 0.12 -12.74
N LEU A 71 -14.45 0.05 -13.78
CA LEU A 71 -14.49 1.01 -14.90
C LEU A 71 -15.80 0.96 -15.70
N LYS A 72 -16.46 -0.21 -15.77
CA LYS A 72 -17.78 -0.36 -16.40
C LYS A 72 -18.92 0.29 -15.62
N ARG A 73 -18.68 0.85 -14.44
CA ARG A 73 -19.72 1.57 -13.70
C ARG A 73 -20.21 2.77 -14.52
N PRO A 74 -21.54 2.97 -14.64
CA PRO A 74 -22.10 4.06 -15.45
C PRO A 74 -21.57 5.45 -15.06
N GLU A 75 -21.24 5.64 -13.79
CA GLU A 75 -20.72 6.88 -13.22
C GLU A 75 -19.37 7.32 -13.80
N HIS A 76 -18.60 6.39 -14.39
CA HIS A 76 -17.27 6.68 -14.92
C HIS A 76 -17.27 6.96 -16.43
N GLY A 77 -18.36 6.60 -17.15
CA GLY A 77 -18.54 6.94 -18.56
C GLY A 77 -17.47 6.36 -19.48
N PHE A 78 -17.05 5.11 -19.25
CA PHE A 78 -16.22 4.35 -20.18
C PHE A 78 -17.09 3.44 -21.05
N ASP A 79 -16.78 3.36 -22.33
CA ASP A 79 -17.31 2.31 -23.19
C ASP A 79 -16.53 0.99 -23.07
N ASP A 80 -17.08 -0.11 -23.59
CA ASP A 80 -16.47 -1.44 -23.46
C ASP A 80 -15.08 -1.56 -24.11
N LEU A 81 -14.81 -0.81 -25.18
CA LEU A 81 -13.51 -0.83 -25.87
C LEU A 81 -12.47 -0.05 -25.07
N GLU A 82 -12.85 1.12 -24.56
CA GLU A 82 -12.01 1.93 -23.68
C GLU A 82 -11.64 1.15 -22.42
N VAL A 83 -12.60 0.47 -21.78
CA VAL A 83 -12.34 -0.27 -20.54
C VAL A 83 -11.17 -1.25 -20.71
N ASP A 84 -11.14 -2.00 -21.81
CA ASP A 84 -10.07 -2.98 -22.03
C ASP A 84 -8.71 -2.27 -22.25
N GLU A 85 -8.69 -1.15 -22.97
CA GLU A 85 -7.47 -0.33 -23.13
C GLU A 85 -6.95 0.20 -21.78
N TYR A 86 -7.83 0.72 -20.92
CA TYR A 86 -7.44 1.23 -19.61
C TYR A 86 -6.98 0.11 -18.67
N VAL A 87 -7.61 -1.07 -18.72
CA VAL A 87 -7.18 -2.23 -17.93
C VAL A 87 -5.75 -2.62 -18.29
N GLU A 88 -5.37 -2.60 -19.57
CA GLU A 88 -3.99 -2.87 -20.00
C GLU A 88 -2.99 -1.85 -19.46
N LYS A 89 -3.35 -0.57 -19.39
CA LYS A 89 -2.48 0.49 -18.86
C LYS A 89 -2.38 0.42 -17.33
N ILE A 90 -3.49 0.18 -16.63
CA ILE A 90 -3.52 0.12 -15.16
C ILE A 90 -2.79 -1.12 -14.67
N HIS A 91 -3.10 -2.29 -15.25
CA HIS A 91 -2.57 -3.56 -14.84
C HIS A 91 -2.06 -4.35 -16.06
N PRO A 92 -0.91 -3.98 -16.62
CA PRO A 92 -0.33 -4.67 -17.76
C PRO A 92 -0.11 -6.17 -17.45
N PRO A 93 -0.24 -7.05 -18.45
CA PRO A 93 -0.06 -8.48 -18.27
C PRO A 93 1.41 -8.76 -17.95
N ASP A 94 1.65 -9.68 -17.02
CA ASP A 94 2.97 -9.89 -16.41
C ASP A 94 4.07 -10.08 -17.45
N VAL A 95 4.89 -9.03 -17.65
CA VAL A 95 6.16 -9.12 -18.36
C VAL A 95 7.12 -9.81 -17.41
N LYS A 96 7.32 -11.13 -17.61
CA LYS A 96 8.24 -12.05 -16.92
C LYS A 96 8.50 -11.77 -15.41
N PRO A 97 8.20 -12.73 -14.52
CA PRO A 97 8.25 -12.56 -13.08
C PRO A 97 9.69 -12.45 -12.53
N SER A 98 10.34 -11.29 -12.69
CA SER A 98 11.25 -10.77 -11.65
C SER A 98 10.47 -9.98 -10.57
N ALA A 99 9.13 -10.02 -10.67
CA ALA A 99 8.08 -10.26 -9.65
C ALA A 99 7.97 -9.43 -8.37
N ASP A 100 8.67 -8.32 -8.22
CA ASP A 100 8.65 -7.58 -6.94
C ASP A 100 8.37 -6.07 -7.06
N ARG A 101 8.20 -5.54 -8.27
CA ARG A 101 7.95 -4.11 -8.52
C ARG A 101 6.87 -3.91 -9.58
N THR A 102 6.20 -2.77 -9.50
CA THR A 102 5.23 -2.34 -10.51
C THR A 102 5.90 -2.21 -11.88
N PRO A 103 5.34 -2.79 -12.96
CA PRO A 103 5.87 -2.60 -14.30
C PRO A 103 6.03 -1.12 -14.64
N PRO A 104 7.12 -0.71 -15.32
CA PRO A 104 7.29 0.66 -15.76
C PRO A 104 6.08 1.13 -16.57
N GLY A 105 5.61 2.34 -16.29
CA GLY A 105 4.44 2.92 -16.96
C GLY A 105 3.08 2.38 -16.52
N ALA A 106 3.00 1.48 -15.53
CA ALA A 106 1.72 1.05 -14.97
C ALA A 106 1.07 2.13 -14.09
N PHE A 107 -0.26 2.07 -13.96
CA PHE A 107 -1.05 3.02 -13.18
C PHE A 107 -1.78 2.35 -11.99
N LEU A 108 -1.24 1.25 -11.47
CA LEU A 108 -1.91 0.44 -10.45
C LEU A 108 -2.04 1.19 -9.11
N LYS A 109 -0.97 1.85 -8.66
CA LYS A 109 -0.96 2.65 -7.42
C LYS A 109 -1.80 3.90 -7.57
N VAL A 110 -1.68 4.60 -8.70
CA VAL A 110 -2.52 5.75 -9.04
C VAL A 110 -3.98 5.35 -9.02
N PHE A 111 -4.35 4.25 -9.69
CA PHE A 111 -5.71 3.74 -9.68
C PHE A 111 -6.19 3.33 -8.29
N GLY A 112 -5.32 2.70 -7.47
CA GLY A 112 -5.62 2.39 -6.08
C GLY A 112 -5.93 3.63 -5.23
N LEU A 113 -5.20 4.74 -5.43
CA LEU A 113 -5.47 6.01 -4.76
C LEU A 113 -6.81 6.61 -5.21
N LEU A 114 -7.10 6.56 -6.51
CA LEU A 114 -8.38 7.00 -7.05
C LEU A 114 -9.54 6.16 -6.51
N ALA A 115 -9.37 4.84 -6.39
CA ALA A 115 -10.37 3.95 -5.82
C ALA A 115 -10.62 4.25 -4.34
N LEU A 116 -9.59 4.54 -3.54
CA LEU A 116 -9.76 4.96 -2.15
C LEU A 116 -10.55 6.26 -2.00
N GLN A 117 -10.50 7.14 -3.00
CA GLN A 117 -11.18 8.42 -3.04
C GLN A 117 -12.52 8.39 -3.79
N GLU A 118 -12.93 7.21 -4.30
CA GLU A 118 -14.17 7.04 -5.10
C GLU A 118 -14.16 7.86 -6.40
N ARG A 119 -12.97 8.00 -7.01
CA ARG A 119 -12.73 8.79 -8.23
C ARG A 119 -12.07 7.98 -9.35
N CYS A 120 -12.40 6.69 -9.46
CA CYS A 120 -11.85 5.80 -10.49
C CYS A 120 -11.96 6.38 -11.92
N GLY A 121 -13.04 7.11 -12.23
CA GLY A 121 -13.24 7.78 -13.52
C GLY A 121 -12.15 8.78 -13.92
N ASP A 122 -11.46 9.39 -12.94
CA ASP A 122 -10.39 10.35 -13.23
C ASP A 122 -9.14 9.69 -13.81
N ILE A 123 -9.03 8.35 -13.82
CA ILE A 123 -7.88 7.63 -14.39
C ILE A 123 -7.58 8.04 -15.84
N ARG A 124 -8.63 8.40 -16.61
CA ARG A 124 -8.50 8.94 -17.97
C ARG A 124 -7.57 10.16 -18.01
N ARG A 125 -7.67 11.06 -17.02
CA ARG A 125 -6.83 12.27 -16.93
C ARG A 125 -5.37 11.93 -16.63
N PHE A 126 -5.14 10.99 -15.73
CA PHE A 126 -3.79 10.54 -15.35
C PHE A 126 -3.09 9.86 -16.52
N VAL A 127 -3.79 8.96 -17.21
CA VAL A 127 -3.28 8.29 -18.42
C VAL A 127 -2.98 9.28 -19.53
N ASN A 128 -3.88 10.23 -19.81
CA ASN A 128 -3.67 11.24 -20.86
C ASN A 128 -2.50 12.19 -20.54
N ALA A 129 -2.29 12.50 -19.26
CA ALA A 129 -1.15 13.30 -18.80
C ALA A 129 0.15 12.49 -18.69
N GLY A 130 0.09 11.16 -18.90
CA GLY A 130 1.22 10.25 -18.72
C GLY A 130 1.67 10.08 -17.26
N PHE A 131 0.89 10.55 -16.27
CA PHE A 131 1.22 10.48 -14.84
C PHE A 131 0.99 9.08 -14.27
N ASN A 132 2.05 8.27 -14.25
CA ASN A 132 2.01 6.87 -13.84
C ASN A 132 2.60 6.63 -12.43
N ASP A 133 2.61 5.37 -11.98
CA ASP A 133 3.06 4.99 -10.63
C ASP A 133 4.50 5.40 -10.29
N GLN A 134 5.37 5.58 -11.30
CA GLN A 134 6.77 5.98 -11.12
C GLN A 134 6.94 7.47 -10.81
N GLN A 135 5.91 8.27 -11.04
CA GLN A 135 5.92 9.71 -10.75
C GLN A 135 5.36 10.05 -9.37
N LEU A 136 4.92 9.03 -8.63
CA LEU A 136 4.71 9.14 -7.19
C LEU A 136 6.08 9.15 -6.48
N PRO A 137 6.20 9.85 -5.34
CA PRO A 137 5.18 10.65 -4.69
C PRO A 137 5.06 12.08 -5.25
N ILE A 138 3.91 12.74 -5.02
CA ILE A 138 3.64 14.16 -5.29
C ILE A 138 3.87 15.04 -4.05
N LYS A 139 3.98 16.34 -4.27
CA LYS A 139 3.91 17.41 -3.28
C LYS A 139 2.92 18.49 -3.72
N ILE A 140 2.30 19.18 -2.77
CA ILE A 140 1.41 20.31 -3.05
C ILE A 140 2.06 21.62 -2.59
N GLU A 141 2.17 22.58 -3.50
CA GLU A 141 2.67 23.93 -3.21
C GLU A 141 1.70 24.96 -3.81
N ASN A 142 1.19 25.88 -2.98
CA ASN A 142 0.21 26.91 -3.39
C ASN A 142 -0.98 26.32 -4.18
N ASN A 143 -1.53 25.20 -3.70
CA ASN A 143 -2.63 24.44 -4.35
C ASN A 143 -2.28 23.89 -5.76
N THR A 144 -1.01 23.92 -6.14
CA THR A 144 -0.49 23.33 -7.38
C THR A 144 0.25 22.04 -7.04
N VAL A 145 0.06 21.01 -7.87
CA VAL A 145 0.61 19.67 -7.62
C VAL A 145 1.86 19.47 -8.44
N TYR A 146 2.93 18.97 -7.81
CA TYR A 146 4.22 18.70 -8.43
C TYR A 146 4.70 17.29 -8.05
N PRO A 147 5.55 16.65 -8.87
CA PRO A 147 6.32 15.50 -8.42
C PRO A 147 7.21 15.89 -7.24
N LEU A 148 7.34 15.01 -6.23
CA LEU A 148 8.27 15.24 -5.12
C LEU A 148 9.73 15.09 -5.59
N ALA A 149 9.97 14.14 -6.50
CA ALA A 149 11.26 13.92 -7.12
C ALA A 149 11.13 14.15 -8.63
N GLY A 150 11.99 14.99 -9.21
CA GLY A 150 12.04 15.22 -10.66
C GLY A 150 11.82 16.69 -11.03
N SER A 151 10.89 16.94 -11.95
CA SER A 151 10.65 18.25 -12.55
C SER A 151 9.78 19.15 -11.68
N ASP A 152 10.09 20.44 -11.62
CA ASP A 152 9.22 21.49 -11.06
C ASP A 152 8.05 21.87 -11.98
N LEU A 153 7.65 20.96 -12.88
CA LEU A 153 6.52 21.18 -13.77
C LEU A 153 5.21 20.79 -13.07
N PRO A 154 4.18 21.67 -13.11
CA PRO A 154 2.86 21.35 -12.56
C PRO A 154 2.22 20.13 -13.24
N ILE A 155 1.57 19.30 -12.45
CA ILE A 155 0.84 18.12 -12.92
C ILE A 155 -0.61 18.51 -13.20
N ALA A 156 -0.97 18.57 -14.49
CA ALA A 156 -2.28 19.03 -14.93
C ALA A 156 -3.43 18.06 -14.62
N CYS A 157 -3.17 16.77 -14.36
CA CYS A 157 -4.26 15.80 -14.14
C CYS A 157 -5.10 16.05 -12.86
N PHE A 158 -4.60 16.90 -11.95
CA PHE A 158 -5.31 17.38 -10.75
C PHE A 158 -6.10 18.67 -10.99
N GLU A 159 -6.18 19.17 -12.22
CA GLU A 159 -6.97 20.35 -12.54
C GLU A 159 -8.46 20.11 -12.24
N GLY A 160 -9.11 21.09 -11.61
CA GLY A 160 -10.49 20.99 -11.14
C GLY A 160 -10.69 20.20 -9.84
N TRP A 161 -9.63 19.62 -9.26
CA TRP A 161 -9.70 19.01 -7.93
C TRP A 161 -9.72 20.09 -6.85
N ARG A 162 -10.53 19.87 -5.81
CA ARG A 162 -10.56 20.69 -4.60
C ARG A 162 -9.25 20.52 -3.83
N THR A 163 -8.89 21.53 -3.04
CA THR A 163 -7.69 21.47 -2.19
C THR A 163 -7.69 20.23 -1.28
N SER A 164 -8.83 19.94 -0.64
CA SER A 164 -8.97 18.76 0.23
C SER A 164 -8.81 17.43 -0.49
N GLU A 165 -9.17 17.36 -1.78
CA GLU A 165 -9.02 16.16 -2.60
C GLU A 165 -7.55 15.92 -2.96
N LYS A 166 -6.82 16.99 -3.26
CA LYS A 166 -5.38 16.93 -3.50
C LYS A 166 -4.64 16.53 -2.22
N GLU A 167 -4.95 17.16 -1.08
CA GLU A 167 -4.37 16.84 0.23
C GLU A 167 -4.66 15.39 0.65
N TYR A 168 -5.85 14.87 0.34
CA TYR A 168 -6.18 13.46 0.54
C TYR A 168 -5.23 12.57 -0.28
N PHE A 169 -5.06 12.85 -1.58
CA PHE A 169 -4.16 12.09 -2.44
C PHE A 169 -2.70 12.15 -1.94
N GLU A 170 -2.19 13.35 -1.61
CA GLU A 170 -0.83 13.55 -1.13
C GLU A 170 -0.56 12.83 0.21
N SER A 171 -1.54 12.77 1.10
CA SER A 171 -1.40 12.06 2.38
C SER A 171 -1.54 10.54 2.24
N HIS A 172 -2.37 10.05 1.31
CA HIS A 172 -2.65 8.62 1.14
C HIS A 172 -1.65 7.91 0.24
N GLN A 173 -0.95 8.61 -0.66
CA GLN A 173 0.07 8.00 -1.54
C GLN A 173 1.11 7.20 -0.75
N TRP A 174 1.51 7.69 0.42
CA TRP A 174 2.52 7.06 1.27
C TRP A 174 2.09 5.71 1.84
N ARG A 175 0.78 5.43 1.86
CA ARG A 175 0.22 4.15 2.31
C ARG A 175 0.24 3.10 1.21
N ILE A 176 0.23 3.51 -0.05
CA ILE A 176 0.19 2.63 -1.24
C ILE A 176 1.59 2.47 -1.85
N ASP A 177 2.42 3.51 -1.77
CA ASP A 177 3.81 3.50 -2.22
C ASP A 177 4.75 3.01 -1.11
N THR A 178 4.52 1.78 -0.65
CA THR A 178 5.37 1.18 0.38
C THR A 178 6.68 0.67 -0.20
N PRO A 179 7.80 0.79 0.55
CA PRO A 179 9.09 0.30 0.10
C PRO A 179 9.10 -1.23 -0.01
N TYR A 180 9.86 -1.72 -0.99
CA TYR A 180 10.19 -3.13 -1.13
C TYR A 180 11.67 -3.36 -0.87
N PHE A 181 11.98 -4.36 -0.06
CA PHE A 181 13.34 -4.66 0.38
C PHE A 181 13.86 -5.95 -0.24
N SER A 182 14.86 -5.84 -1.10
CA SER A 182 15.52 -6.97 -1.73
C SER A 182 17.02 -6.87 -1.53
N SER A 183 17.65 -8.02 -1.35
CA SER A 183 19.11 -8.17 -1.34
C SER A 183 19.42 -9.55 -1.91
N THR A 184 20.48 -9.63 -2.70
CA THR A 184 21.06 -10.89 -3.16
C THR A 184 22.34 -11.17 -2.36
N ALA A 185 22.76 -12.44 -2.30
CA ALA A 185 23.93 -12.84 -1.50
C ALA A 185 25.22 -12.11 -1.92
N ASP A 186 25.30 -11.70 -3.20
CA ASP A 186 26.47 -11.06 -3.80
C ASP A 186 26.42 -9.52 -3.77
N GLU A 187 25.31 -8.93 -3.29
CA GLU A 187 25.16 -7.48 -3.22
C GLU A 187 25.58 -6.93 -1.85
N PRO A 188 26.33 -5.81 -1.80
CA PRO A 188 26.67 -5.17 -0.54
C PRO A 188 25.41 -4.69 0.19
N PHE A 189 25.44 -4.72 1.53
CA PHE A 189 24.36 -4.22 2.37
C PHE A 189 23.95 -2.80 1.97
N MET A 190 22.75 -2.67 1.43
CA MET A 190 22.23 -1.40 0.94
C MET A 190 21.58 -0.61 2.07
N LYS A 191 22.04 0.61 2.29
CA LYS A 191 21.36 1.54 3.20
C LYS A 191 20.12 2.10 2.53
N HIS A 192 18.94 1.74 3.05
CA HIS A 192 17.68 2.30 2.59
C HIS A 192 17.36 3.61 3.30
N HIS A 193 17.21 4.68 2.54
CA HIS A 193 16.72 5.96 3.02
C HIS A 193 15.21 6.04 2.78
N LEU A 194 14.42 5.99 3.85
CA LEU A 194 12.97 6.13 3.78
C LEU A 194 12.58 7.57 4.06
N HIS A 195 11.69 8.11 3.22
CA HIS A 195 11.10 9.41 3.46
C HIS A 195 10.31 9.40 4.79
N LYS A 196 10.30 10.52 5.51
CA LYS A 196 9.66 10.64 6.83
C LYS A 196 8.17 10.26 6.82
N SER A 197 7.50 10.50 5.69
CA SER A 197 6.07 10.22 5.52
C SER A 197 5.79 8.79 5.03
N ALA A 198 6.80 8.05 4.57
CA ALA A 198 6.60 6.72 4.01
C ALA A 198 6.03 5.75 5.06
N CYS A 199 4.99 5.00 4.71
CA CYS A 199 4.52 3.93 5.56
C CYS A 199 5.58 2.82 5.63
N LYS A 200 5.86 2.39 6.86
CA LYS A 200 6.84 1.37 7.16
C LYS A 200 6.12 0.02 7.10
N PRO A 201 6.47 -0.89 6.17
CA PRO A 201 5.74 -2.13 5.98
C PRO A 201 6.18 -3.19 7.01
N TRP A 202 6.19 -2.82 8.29
CA TRP A 202 6.61 -3.68 9.37
C TRP A 202 5.86 -3.39 10.67
N ARG A 203 5.86 -4.38 11.56
CA ARG A 203 5.37 -4.29 12.93
C ARG A 203 6.48 -4.58 13.93
N ARG A 204 6.26 -4.29 15.21
CA ARG A 204 7.16 -4.75 16.28
C ARG A 204 7.11 -6.28 16.35
N SER A 205 8.26 -6.92 16.56
CA SER A 205 8.33 -8.38 16.72
C SER A 205 7.49 -8.86 17.90
N ARG A 206 6.79 -9.99 17.74
CA ARG A 206 5.97 -10.62 18.79
C ARG A 206 6.78 -11.42 19.81
N GLU A 207 8.07 -11.62 19.62
CA GLU A 207 8.92 -12.40 20.55
C GLU A 207 9.19 -11.70 21.88
N THR A 208 8.71 -10.46 22.08
CA THR A 208 8.95 -9.65 23.30
C THR A 208 7.79 -9.68 24.31
N TRP A 209 6.92 -10.69 24.28
CA TRP A 209 5.77 -10.79 25.20
C TRP A 209 6.08 -11.63 26.45
N SER A 210 7.35 -11.78 26.81
CA SER A 210 7.73 -12.21 28.15
C SER A 210 7.75 -10.99 29.08
N GLU A 211 6.66 -10.91 29.84
CA GLU A 211 6.52 -10.28 31.15
C GLU A 211 6.44 -8.74 31.21
N ALA A 212 5.60 -8.29 32.12
CA ALA A 212 5.16 -6.93 32.30
C ALA A 212 6.34 -5.96 32.55
N CYS A 213 6.09 -4.69 32.19
CA CYS A 213 7.02 -3.56 32.25
C CYS A 213 8.00 -3.51 31.08
N ASP A 214 7.72 -2.66 30.09
CA ASP A 214 8.53 -1.46 29.88
C ASP A 214 8.28 -0.82 28.51
N GLU A 215 7.91 0.47 28.54
CA GLU A 215 8.18 1.43 27.46
C GLU A 215 9.70 1.69 27.27
N VAL A 216 10.55 0.75 27.69
CA VAL A 216 12.00 0.87 27.95
C VAL A 216 12.73 -0.38 27.44
N SER A 217 12.65 -0.70 26.16
CA SER A 217 13.65 -1.59 25.53
C SER A 217 13.81 -1.31 24.03
N ASP A 218 13.68 -0.05 23.63
CA ASP A 218 14.53 0.39 22.55
C ASP A 218 15.85 0.83 23.17
N ASN A 219 16.96 0.26 22.73
CA ASN A 219 18.28 0.73 23.11
C ASN A 219 18.41 2.19 22.62
N MET A 220 18.01 3.13 23.46
CA MET A 220 18.14 4.56 23.25
C MET A 220 19.55 4.97 23.66
N GLY A 221 20.43 5.13 22.69
CA GLY A 221 21.66 5.90 22.87
C GLY A 221 21.41 7.37 22.55
N ALA A 222 22.35 8.25 22.92
CA ALA A 222 22.29 9.67 22.57
C ALA A 222 22.22 9.96 21.06
N PHE A 223 22.51 8.95 20.22
CA PHE A 223 22.68 9.08 18.76
C PHE A 223 21.66 8.28 17.93
N GLY A 224 20.73 7.56 18.56
CA GLY A 224 19.71 6.82 17.80
C GLY A 224 18.94 5.78 18.61
N ARG A 225 17.84 5.33 18.00
CA ARG A 225 16.95 4.27 18.50
C ARG A 225 17.11 3.05 17.61
N VAL A 226 17.44 1.91 18.20
CA VAL A 226 17.49 0.62 17.50
C VAL A 226 16.27 -0.22 17.90
N THR A 227 15.50 -0.67 16.91
CA THR A 227 14.26 -1.43 17.13
C THR A 227 14.26 -2.67 16.24
N ARG A 228 13.93 -3.84 16.82
CA ARG A 228 13.70 -5.07 16.06
C ARG A 228 12.27 -5.09 15.51
N VAL A 229 12.12 -5.38 14.21
CA VAL A 229 10.83 -5.36 13.51
C VAL A 229 10.63 -6.61 12.65
N GLU A 230 9.37 -6.98 12.45
CA GLU A 230 8.97 -7.97 11.43
C GLU A 230 8.47 -7.22 10.20
N ILE A 231 9.18 -7.38 9.07
CA ILE A 231 8.76 -6.83 7.78
C ILE A 231 7.68 -7.72 7.19
N HIS A 232 6.65 -7.12 6.59
CA HIS A 232 5.55 -7.86 5.97
C HIS A 232 6.09 -8.74 4.83
N PRO A 233 5.67 -10.03 4.71
CA PRO A 233 6.24 -10.97 3.73
C PRO A 233 6.15 -10.51 2.27
N THR A 234 5.17 -9.68 1.94
CA THR A 234 4.99 -9.13 0.59
C THR A 234 5.80 -7.87 0.31
N SER A 235 6.57 -7.38 1.28
CA SER A 235 7.44 -6.19 1.17
C SER A 235 8.92 -6.53 1.16
N HIS A 236 9.31 -7.80 1.10
CA HIS A 236 10.71 -8.16 0.97
C HIS A 236 10.96 -9.52 0.28
N ALA A 237 12.17 -9.69 -0.27
CA ALA A 237 12.62 -10.94 -0.90
C ALA A 237 13.54 -11.78 0.00
N TYR A 238 13.80 -11.35 1.24
CA TYR A 238 14.80 -12.00 2.12
C TYR A 238 14.57 -13.49 2.40
N GLN A 239 13.35 -14.01 2.27
CA GLN A 239 13.11 -15.45 2.41
C GLN A 239 13.88 -16.29 1.38
N GLN A 240 14.12 -15.76 0.18
CA GLN A 240 14.90 -16.45 -0.85
C GLN A 240 16.38 -16.47 -0.49
N LEU A 241 16.89 -15.34 0.03
CA LEU A 241 18.26 -15.21 0.52
C LEU A 241 18.53 -16.11 1.74
N LEU A 242 17.60 -16.17 2.69
CA LEU A 242 17.72 -17.05 3.85
C LEU A 242 17.74 -18.53 3.45
N LYS A 243 16.95 -18.92 2.44
CA LYS A 243 16.95 -20.28 1.89
C LYS A 243 18.25 -20.65 1.16
N SER A 244 18.86 -19.71 0.44
CA SER A 244 20.15 -19.96 -0.21
C SER A 244 21.25 -20.14 0.83
N MET A 245 21.26 -19.33 1.89
CA MET A 245 22.23 -19.44 2.99
C MET A 245 22.06 -20.72 3.83
N SER A 246 20.84 -21.22 3.99
CA SER A 246 20.60 -22.48 4.74
C SER A 246 21.00 -23.75 3.98
N ASN A 247 21.16 -23.68 2.65
CA ASN A 247 21.55 -24.81 1.82
C ASN A 247 23.09 -24.93 1.65
N GLU A 248 23.85 -23.98 2.20
CA GLU A 248 25.33 -23.98 2.18
C GLU A 248 25.96 -24.46 3.51
N LEU A 249 25.13 -24.91 4.46
CA LEU A 249 25.54 -25.54 5.73
C LEU A 249 25.18 -27.04 5.72
#